data_AF-L8DGU6-F1
#
_entry.id   AF-L8DGU6-F1
#
_cell.length_a   1.000
_cell.length_b   1.000
_cell.length_c   1.000
_cell.angle_alpha   90.00
_cell.angle_beta   90.00
_cell.angle_gamma   90.00
#
_symmetry.space_group_name_H-M   'P 1'
#
loop_
_entity.id
_entity.type
_entity.pdbx_description
1 polymer ?
#
loop_
_entity_poly.entity_id
_entity_poly.type
_entity_poly.pdbx_seq_one_letter_code
_entity_poly.pdbx_strand_id
1 'polypeptide(L)'
;MTTTLPIGLTVTARVPASSANIGPGFDSLGIALGLYDEIEVTTTASGLQIHVDGEGSADVPWGPTHLVVRAIERGLEAAGVWADG
;
A
#
# COMPACT_ATOMS: atom_id res chain seq x y z
N MET A 1 -7.30 -15.83 17.22
CA MET A 1 -8.01 -14.59 17.62
C MET A 1 -7.28 -13.45 16.98
N THR A 2 -7.96 -12.65 16.16
CA THR A 2 -7.36 -11.50 15.47
C THR A 2 -7.33 -10.32 16.45
N THR A 3 -6.20 -9.63 16.55
CA THR A 3 -6.08 -8.46 17.44
C THR A 3 -6.49 -7.21 16.67
N THR A 4 -7.48 -6.47 17.17
CA THR A 4 -7.85 -5.17 16.60
C THR A 4 -6.82 -4.11 16.97
N LEU A 5 -6.30 -3.40 15.98
CA LEU A 5 -5.37 -2.30 16.15
C LEU A 5 -6.07 -1.09 16.80
N PRO A 6 -5.37 -0.33 17.66
CA PRO A 6 -5.92 0.90 18.23
C PRO A 6 -6.09 1.98 17.15
N ILE A 7 -7.01 2.90 17.40
CA ILE A 7 -7.26 4.08 16.58
C ILE A 7 -6.09 5.07 16.68
N GLY A 8 -5.73 5.73 15.59
CA GLY A 8 -4.75 6.80 15.54
C GLY A 8 -3.30 6.33 15.41
N LEU A 9 -3.07 5.07 15.02
CA LEU A 9 -1.74 4.63 14.59
C LEU A 9 -1.46 5.17 13.20
N THR A 10 -0.38 5.93 13.05
CA THR A 10 0.04 6.47 11.76
C THR A 10 1.40 5.90 11.35
N VAL A 11 1.51 5.50 10.09
CA VAL A 11 2.76 5.04 9.47
C VAL A 11 2.92 5.66 8.10
N THR A 12 4.17 5.90 7.71
CA THR A 12 4.52 6.33 6.35
C THR A 12 5.46 5.31 5.74
N ALA A 13 5.13 4.85 4.53
CA ALA A 13 5.97 4.00 3.71
C ALA A 13 6.41 4.75 2.46
N ARG A 14 7.68 4.61 2.08
CA ARG A 14 8.21 5.15 0.83
C ARG A 14 8.76 4.01 -0.02
N VAL A 15 8.18 3.82 -1.21
CA VAL A 15 8.47 2.66 -2.08
C VAL A 15 9.10 3.14 -3.38
N PRO A 16 10.27 2.59 -3.80
CA PRO A 16 10.88 2.96 -5.07
C PRO A 16 10.14 2.30 -6.24
N ALA A 17 10.06 3.02 -7.36
CA ALA A 17 9.80 2.42 -8.65
C ALA A 17 10.89 1.39 -8.99
N SER A 18 10.55 0.41 -9.82
CA SER A 18 11.52 -0.60 -10.26
C SER A 18 11.44 -0.83 -11.76
N SER A 19 12.55 -1.25 -12.36
CA SER A 19 12.58 -1.79 -13.72
C SER A 19 12.90 -3.28 -13.67
N ALA A 20 12.24 -4.08 -14.51
CA ALA A 20 12.44 -5.53 -14.64
C ALA A 20 13.09 -5.88 -15.98
N ASN A 21 13.42 -7.17 -16.19
CA ASN A 21 13.94 -7.71 -17.46
C ASN A 21 15.24 -7.02 -17.92
N ILE A 22 16.20 -6.88 -16.99
CA ILE A 22 17.49 -6.22 -17.21
C ILE A 22 18.38 -7.07 -18.13
N GLY A 23 18.15 -6.99 -19.44
CA GLY A 23 18.82 -7.79 -20.46
C GLY A 23 18.34 -9.25 -20.44
N PRO A 24 19.24 -10.25 -20.31
CA PRO A 24 18.86 -11.67 -20.32
C PRO A 24 18.15 -12.13 -19.02
N GLY A 25 18.01 -11.25 -18.03
CA GLY A 25 17.45 -11.54 -16.71
C GLY A 25 15.92 -11.63 -16.66
N PHE A 26 15.30 -12.28 -17.64
CA PHE A 26 13.86 -12.45 -17.72
C PHE A 26 13.29 -13.10 -16.44
N ASP A 27 12.20 -12.55 -15.90
CA ASP A 27 11.52 -13.00 -14.67
C ASP A 27 12.40 -13.16 -13.42
N SER A 28 13.60 -12.57 -13.40
CA SER A 28 14.57 -12.75 -12.30
C SER A 28 15.25 -11.45 -11.87
N LEU A 29 15.64 -10.61 -12.82
CA LEU A 29 16.36 -9.37 -12.50
C LEU A 29 15.40 -8.19 -12.44
N GLY A 30 15.49 -7.46 -11.34
CA GLY A 30 14.88 -6.15 -11.15
C GLY A 30 15.87 -5.18 -10.52
N ILE A 31 15.69 -3.89 -10.78
CA ILE A 31 16.47 -2.80 -10.20
C ILE A 31 15.53 -1.74 -9.63
N ALA A 32 15.78 -1.33 -8.38
CA ALA A 32 15.09 -0.20 -7.76
C ALA A 32 15.66 1.12 -8.29
N LEU A 33 14.78 2.08 -8.56
CA LEU A 33 15.11 3.39 -9.12
C LEU A 33 14.86 4.49 -8.09
N GLY A 34 15.56 5.62 -8.24
CA GLY A 34 15.43 6.80 -7.35
C GLY A 34 14.14 7.62 -7.54
N LEU A 35 13.05 7.00 -7.98
CA LEU A 35 11.71 7.57 -8.13
C LEU A 35 10.78 6.85 -7.16
N TYR A 36 9.91 7.55 -6.44
CA TYR A 36 9.23 6.98 -5.28
C TYR A 36 7.76 7.39 -5.19
N ASP A 37 6.96 6.48 -4.67
CA ASP A 37 5.65 6.78 -4.08
C ASP A 37 5.80 6.87 -2.55
N GLU A 38 5.02 7.73 -1.93
CA GLU A 38 4.89 7.85 -0.47
C GLU A 38 3.44 7.56 -0.08
N ILE A 39 3.27 6.68 0.91
CA ILE A 39 1.97 6.23 1.40
C ILE A 39 1.91 6.48 2.89
N GLU A 40 1.00 7.37 3.31
CA GLU A 40 0.65 7.56 4.71
C GLU A 40 -0.65 6.82 5.02
N VAL A 41 -0.66 6.07 6.12
CA VAL A 41 -1.83 5.29 6.56
C VAL A 41 -2.07 5.59 8.03
N THR A 42 -3.32 5.89 8.37
CA THR A 42 -3.76 6.08 9.76
C THR A 42 -4.95 5.18 10.06
N THR A 43 -4.90 4.41 11.16
CA THR A 43 -6.07 3.64 11.63
C THR A 43 -7.14 4.57 12.17
N THR A 44 -8.39 4.36 11.77
CA THR A 44 -9.52 5.18 12.18
C THR A 44 -10.56 4.39 12.98
N ALA A 45 -11.58 5.06 13.48
CA ALA A 45 -12.66 4.39 14.22
C ALA A 45 -13.52 3.48 13.32
N SER A 46 -13.64 3.83 12.04
CA SER A 46 -14.42 3.07 11.06
C SER A 46 -14.27 3.65 9.65
N GLY A 47 -14.44 2.80 8.64
CA GLY A 47 -14.60 3.23 7.26
C GLY A 47 -13.27 3.27 6.50
N LEU A 48 -13.29 3.83 5.29
CA LEU A 48 -12.13 3.89 4.41
C LEU A 48 -12.11 5.25 3.72
N GLN A 49 -11.04 6.00 3.95
CA GLN A 49 -10.76 7.25 3.26
C GLN A 49 -9.47 7.09 2.46
N ILE A 50 -9.51 7.49 1.20
CA ILE A 50 -8.39 7.39 0.28
C ILE A 50 -8.22 8.77 -0.37
N HIS A 51 -6.98 9.23 -0.39
CA HIS A 51 -6.58 10.41 -1.13
C HIS A 51 -5.32 10.05 -1.92
N VAL A 52 -5.29 10.42 -3.21
CA VAL A 52 -4.18 10.15 -4.11
C VAL A 52 -3.88 11.45 -4.84
N ASP A 53 -2.63 11.88 -4.73
CA ASP A 53 -2.08 13.02 -5.45
C ASP A 53 -0.98 12.57 -6.41
N GLY A 54 -0.75 13.33 -7.47
CA GLY A 54 0.30 13.04 -8.45
C GLY A 54 -0.15 12.08 -9.56
N GLU A 55 0.79 11.22 -9.97
CA GLU A 55 0.63 10.37 -11.15
C GLU A 55 -0.51 9.35 -10.98
N GLY A 56 -1.38 9.23 -11.98
CA GLY A 56 -2.50 8.29 -11.97
C GLY A 56 -3.63 8.60 -10.97
N SER A 57 -3.59 9.73 -10.27
CA SER A 57 -4.63 10.15 -9.29
C SER A 57 -6.05 10.18 -9.87
N ALA A 58 -6.21 10.39 -11.18
CA ALA A 58 -7.49 10.36 -11.88
C ALA A 58 -7.89 8.96 -12.38
N ASP A 59 -6.95 8.01 -12.44
CA ASP A 59 -7.08 6.74 -13.14
C ASP A 59 -7.15 5.53 -12.22
N VAL A 60 -6.73 5.68 -10.96
CA VAL A 60 -6.78 4.61 -9.96
C VAL A 60 -8.21 4.38 -9.43
N PRO A 61 -8.60 3.12 -9.15
CA PRO A 61 -9.90 2.83 -8.59
C PRO A 61 -10.00 3.34 -7.15
N TRP A 62 -11.12 3.97 -6.81
CA TRP A 62 -11.43 4.40 -5.45
C TRP A 62 -12.03 3.26 -4.61
N GLY A 63 -11.92 3.38 -3.29
CA GLY A 63 -12.50 2.45 -2.33
C GLY A 63 -11.71 1.12 -2.21
N PRO A 64 -12.38 0.03 -1.79
CA PRO A 64 -11.72 -1.23 -1.42
C PRO A 64 -10.95 -1.93 -2.55
N THR A 65 -11.21 -1.56 -3.81
CA THR A 65 -10.51 -2.14 -4.96
C THR A 65 -9.16 -1.46 -5.25
N HIS A 66 -8.85 -0.34 -4.59
CA HIS A 66 -7.54 0.31 -4.67
C HIS A 66 -6.43 -0.67 -4.24
N LEU A 67 -5.38 -0.81 -5.06
CA LEU A 67 -4.38 -1.86 -4.87
C LEU A 67 -3.65 -1.75 -3.51
N VAL A 68 -3.34 -0.51 -3.09
CA VAL A 68 -2.72 -0.26 -1.77
C VAL A 68 -3.62 -0.73 -0.63
N VAL A 69 -4.94 -0.50 -0.70
CA VAL A 69 -5.89 -0.95 0.33
C VAL A 69 -5.89 -2.47 0.43
N ARG A 70 -5.99 -3.16 -0.71
CA ARG A 70 -5.93 -4.63 -0.76
C ARG A 70 -4.62 -5.18 -0.20
N ALA A 71 -3.50 -4.50 -0.46
CA ALA A 71 -2.20 -4.89 0.06
C ALA A 71 -2.11 -4.69 1.58
N ILE A 72 -2.66 -3.59 2.11
CA ILE A 72 -2.76 -3.34 3.55
C ILE A 72 -3.61 -4.42 4.22
N GLU A 73 -4.82 -4.66 3.72
CA GLU A 73 -5.72 -5.69 4.27
C GLU A 73 -5.07 -7.07 4.29
N ARG A 74 -4.39 -7.45 3.19
CA ARG A 74 -3.68 -8.73 3.12
C ARG A 74 -2.50 -8.79 4.08
N GLY A 75 -1.78 -7.68 4.28
CA GLY A 75 -0.70 -7.56 5.25
C GLY A 75 -1.19 -7.70 6.70
N LEU A 76 -2.30 -7.03 7.05
CA LEU A 76 -2.94 -7.14 8.35
C LEU A 76 -3.40 -8.57 8.63
N GLU A 77 -4.05 -9.21 7.66
CA GLU A 77 -4.47 -10.61 7.74
C GLU A 77 -3.27 -11.54 8.00
N ALA A 78 -2.18 -11.38 7.23
CA ALA A 78 -0.97 -12.16 7.41
C ALA A 78 -0.29 -11.94 8.77
N ALA A 79 -0.41 -10.73 9.33
CA ALA A 79 0.07 -10.39 10.67
C ALA A 79 -0.89 -10.81 11.79
N GLY A 80 -2.08 -11.34 11.48
CA GLY A 80 -3.08 -11.73 12.48
C GLY A 80 -3.73 -10.56 13.21
N VAL A 81 -3.78 -9.38 12.57
CA VAL A 81 -4.38 -8.15 13.11
C VAL A 81 -5.51 -7.63 12.21
N TRP A 82 -6.31 -6.72 12.75
CA TRP A 82 -7.46 -6.10 12.07
C TRP A 82 -7.51 -4.61 12.38
N ALA A 83 -8.06 -3.79 11.49
CA ALA A 83 -8.39 -2.40 11.74
C ALA A 83 -9.84 -2.15 11.34
N ASP A 84 -10.61 -1.48 12.21
CA ASP A 84 -12.03 -1.18 11.93
C ASP A 84 -12.21 -0.10 10.86
N GLY A 85 -11.16 0.70 10.63
CA GLY A 85 -11.01 1.63 9.52
C GLY A 85 -9.65 2.29 9.50
#